data_AF-H1LXM2-F1
#
_entry.id   AF-H1LXM2-F1
#
_cell.length_a   1.000
_cell.length_b   1.000
_cell.length_c   1.000
_cell.angle_alpha   90.00
_cell.angle_beta   90.00
_cell.angle_gamma   90.00
#
_symmetry.space_group_name_H-M   'P 1'
#
loop_
_entity.id
_entity.type
_entity.pdbx_description
1 polymer ?
#
loop_
_entity_poly.entity_id
_entity_poly.type
_entity_poly.pdbx_seq_one_letter_code
_entity_poly.pdbx_strand_id
1 'polypeptide(L)'
;MGAWDTYKNNYKGKTDVKARKEGYATQDTTSKGEDVVKRKLVQSYSYSISVIDAKDTIQRLKNFNDNMMHIRISGESGAGIPIPPKTISEGEGMEEFKEIKNLEELVNYMHKVTKNGEYYLYALSLVGLDGPGFNGRITYISDNGEEKILRDSGRLSLFDLFENWE
;
A
#
# COMPACT_ATOMS: atom_id res chain seq x y z
N MET A 1 24.53 -19.35 13.83
CA MET A 1 23.46 -18.53 14.38
C MET A 1 22.71 -17.91 13.22
N GLY A 2 21.39 -18.06 13.19
CA GLY A 2 20.57 -17.38 12.18
C GLY A 2 20.49 -15.88 12.45
N ALA A 3 20.07 -15.09 11.46
CA ALA A 3 19.90 -13.64 11.62
C ALA A 3 19.01 -13.27 12.83
N TRP A 4 18.00 -14.10 13.10
CA TRP A 4 17.12 -13.98 14.27
C TRP A 4 17.85 -14.20 15.60
N ASP A 5 18.76 -15.17 15.69
CA ASP A 5 19.54 -15.43 16.90
C ASP A 5 20.48 -14.26 17.20
N THR A 6 21.07 -13.68 16.15
CA THR A 6 21.89 -12.47 16.26
C THR A 6 21.05 -11.27 16.72
N TYR A 7 19.86 -11.08 16.14
CA TYR A 7 18.94 -10.00 16.52
C TYR A 7 18.44 -10.12 17.96
N LYS A 8 18.14 -11.34 18.45
CA LYS A 8 17.75 -11.58 19.85
C LYS A 8 18.79 -11.09 20.86
N ASN A 9 20.06 -11.01 20.48
CA ASN A 9 21.08 -10.46 21.37
C ASN A 9 20.84 -8.98 21.72
N ASN A 10 20.12 -8.23 20.87
CA ASN A 10 19.84 -6.81 21.07
C ASN A 10 18.90 -6.53 22.26
N TYR A 11 18.11 -7.51 22.69
CA TYR A 11 17.21 -7.39 23.85
C TYR A 11 17.40 -8.56 24.84
N LYS A 12 18.59 -9.17 24.82
CA LYS A 12 18.95 -10.30 25.69
C LYS A 12 18.81 -9.92 27.17
N GLY A 13 18.18 -10.80 27.94
CA GLY A 13 17.89 -10.56 29.36
C GLY A 13 16.58 -9.83 29.64
N LYS A 14 15.83 -9.43 28.59
CA LYS A 14 14.48 -8.87 28.71
C LYS A 14 13.43 -9.94 28.40
N THR A 15 12.29 -9.88 29.07
CA THR A 15 11.09 -10.60 28.65
C THR A 15 10.55 -9.99 27.36
N ASP A 16 9.94 -10.78 26.47
CA ASP A 16 9.37 -10.29 25.21
C ASP A 16 8.41 -9.09 25.40
N VAL A 17 7.62 -9.08 26.48
CA VAL A 17 6.72 -7.96 26.81
C VAL A 17 7.48 -6.64 27.05
N LYS A 18 8.63 -6.69 27.72
CA LYS A 18 9.48 -5.51 27.95
C LYS A 18 10.19 -5.09 26.67
N ALA A 19 10.68 -6.05 25.89
CA ALA A 19 11.33 -5.79 24.62
C ALA A 19 10.38 -5.05 23.64
N ARG A 20 9.10 -5.47 23.56
CA ARG A 20 8.08 -4.79 22.75
C ARG A 20 7.81 -3.35 23.17
N LYS A 21 7.74 -3.08 24.48
CA LYS A 21 7.55 -1.72 25.00
C LYS A 21 8.69 -0.77 24.63
N GLU A 22 9.86 -1.32 24.34
CA GLU A 22 11.06 -0.59 23.94
C GLU A 22 11.27 -0.63 22.41
N GLY A 23 10.29 -1.12 21.65
CA GLY A 23 10.31 -1.12 20.18
C GLY A 23 11.01 -2.31 19.53
N TYR A 24 11.44 -3.31 20.29
CA TYR A 24 12.06 -4.52 19.73
C TYR A 24 10.99 -5.50 19.23
N ALA A 25 11.22 -6.06 18.03
CA ALA A 25 10.44 -7.18 17.53
C ALA A 25 10.73 -8.44 18.37
N THR A 26 9.73 -9.28 18.59
CA THR A 26 9.87 -10.52 19.38
C THR A 26 9.14 -11.64 18.69
N GLN A 27 9.53 -12.88 18.96
CA GLN A 27 8.92 -14.05 18.34
C GLN A 27 7.48 -14.18 18.83
N ASP A 28 6.55 -14.42 17.89
CA ASP A 28 5.18 -14.77 18.25
C ASP A 28 5.17 -16.20 18.83
N THR A 29 4.92 -16.29 20.14
CA THR A 29 4.84 -17.56 20.87
C THR A 29 3.40 -18.01 21.10
N THR A 30 2.43 -17.20 20.67
CA THR A 30 0.99 -17.50 20.80
C THR A 30 0.45 -18.36 19.65
N SER A 31 1.23 -18.54 18.58
CA SER A 31 0.81 -19.26 17.37
C SER A 31 1.63 -20.54 17.20
N LYS A 32 1.06 -21.70 17.57
CA LYS A 32 1.63 -23.00 17.18
C LYS A 32 1.32 -23.23 15.71
N GLY A 33 2.31 -23.66 14.92
CA GLY A 33 2.34 -23.60 13.45
C GLY A 33 1.17 -24.19 12.64
N GLU A 34 0.16 -24.76 13.27
CA GLU A 34 -1.10 -25.19 12.64
C GLU A 34 -2.15 -24.07 12.55
N ASP A 35 -2.08 -23.03 13.41
CA ASP A 35 -3.05 -21.92 13.45
C ASP A 35 -2.86 -20.88 12.34
N VAL A 36 -1.66 -20.83 11.73
CA VAL A 36 -1.31 -19.86 10.69
C VAL A 36 -2.01 -20.18 9.36
N VAL A 37 -2.34 -21.46 9.12
CA VAL A 37 -2.96 -21.93 7.86
C VAL A 37 -4.49 -21.82 7.90
N LYS A 38 -5.11 -21.70 9.07
CA LYS A 38 -6.57 -21.82 9.25
C LYS A 38 -7.36 -20.53 9.46
N ARG A 39 -6.75 -19.35 9.57
CA ARG A 39 -7.51 -18.09 9.67
C ARG A 39 -7.85 -17.50 8.30
N LYS A 40 -8.56 -18.31 7.50
CA LYS A 40 -9.50 -17.86 6.47
C LYS A 40 -10.86 -17.62 7.15
N LEU A 41 -11.15 -16.34 7.39
CA LEU A 41 -12.45 -15.64 7.32
C LEU A 41 -13.73 -16.31 7.88
N VAL A 42 -14.20 -15.80 9.03
CA VAL A 42 -15.64 -15.59 9.29
C VAL A 42 -15.82 -14.21 9.92
N GLN A 43 -16.44 -13.32 9.13
CA GLN A 43 -17.20 -12.11 9.47
C GLN A 43 -16.65 -11.13 10.52
N SER A 44 -16.29 -9.94 9.99
CA SER A 44 -16.37 -8.63 10.65
C SER A 44 -15.22 -8.24 11.60
N TYR A 45 -14.15 -7.75 10.97
CA TYR A 45 -13.05 -6.93 11.53
C TYR A 45 -12.10 -7.59 12.56
N SER A 46 -10.83 -7.75 12.17
CA SER A 46 -9.73 -7.80 13.13
C SER A 46 -8.44 -7.18 12.55
N TYR A 47 -8.04 -6.06 13.13
CA TYR A 47 -6.72 -5.46 12.95
C TYR A 47 -5.71 -6.27 13.78
N SER A 48 -4.72 -6.88 13.14
CA SER A 48 -3.59 -7.49 13.86
C SER A 48 -2.36 -6.61 13.72
N ILE A 49 -1.88 -6.07 14.84
CA ILE A 49 -0.56 -5.44 14.98
C ILE A 49 0.50 -6.57 15.06
N SER A 50 0.68 -7.22 13.90
CA SER A 50 1.76 -8.17 13.54
C SER A 50 2.01 -8.14 12.01
N VAL A 51 1.30 -7.26 11.31
CA VAL A 51 1.21 -7.08 9.85
C VAL A 51 2.27 -6.09 9.36
N ILE A 52 3.42 -5.97 10.02
CA ILE A 52 4.54 -5.10 9.54
C ILE A 52 5.68 -5.95 8.97
N ASP A 53 5.81 -7.19 9.44
CA ASP A 53 6.94 -8.08 9.10
C ASP A 53 6.47 -9.47 8.61
N ALA A 54 5.20 -9.59 8.23
CA ALA A 54 4.74 -10.74 7.47
C ALA A 54 5.16 -10.57 6.00
N LYS A 55 5.61 -11.64 5.35
CA LYS A 55 5.91 -11.68 3.90
C LYS A 55 4.84 -10.97 3.07
N ASP A 56 3.58 -11.11 3.48
CA ASP A 56 2.42 -10.51 2.82
C ASP A 56 2.37 -8.99 2.96
N THR A 57 2.82 -8.40 4.07
CA THR A 57 2.88 -6.94 4.22
C THR A 57 3.97 -6.34 3.36
N ILE A 58 5.18 -6.92 3.40
CA ILE A 58 6.28 -6.46 2.56
C ILE A 58 5.88 -6.57 1.09
N GLN A 59 5.21 -7.65 0.69
CA GLN A 59 4.68 -7.80 -0.67
C GLN A 59 3.62 -6.75 -0.99
N ARG A 60 2.65 -6.50 -0.08
CA ARG A 60 1.64 -5.46 -0.27
C ARG A 60 2.26 -4.06 -0.39
N LEU A 61 3.31 -3.76 0.37
CA LEU A 61 4.01 -2.48 0.25
C LEU A 61 4.76 -2.36 -1.07
N LYS A 62 5.37 -3.44 -1.55
CA LYS A 62 5.96 -3.49 -2.90
C LYS A 62 4.91 -3.24 -3.97
N ASN A 63 3.77 -3.94 -3.90
CA ASN A 63 2.65 -3.72 -4.80
C ASN A 63 2.18 -2.26 -4.75
N PHE A 64 2.08 -1.66 -3.57
CA PHE A 64 1.73 -0.24 -3.42
C PHE A 64 2.72 0.68 -4.12
N ASN A 65 4.02 0.50 -3.88
CA ASN A 65 5.05 1.30 -4.54
C ASN A 65 4.97 1.15 -6.06
N ASP A 66 4.89 -0.09 -6.52
CA ASP A 66 4.83 -0.46 -7.93
C ASP A 66 3.61 0.16 -8.62
N ASN A 67 2.42 -0.03 -8.05
CA ASN A 67 1.19 0.54 -8.56
C ASN A 67 1.22 2.08 -8.61
N MET A 68 1.73 2.73 -7.56
CA MET A 68 1.86 4.19 -7.54
C MET A 68 2.83 4.72 -8.61
N MET A 69 3.86 3.95 -8.98
CA MET A 69 4.83 4.31 -10.04
C MET A 69 4.32 4.02 -11.44
N HIS A 70 3.58 2.92 -11.65
CA HIS A 70 3.30 2.38 -12.99
C HIS A 70 1.86 2.57 -13.46
N ILE A 71 0.89 2.74 -12.54
CA ILE A 71 -0.50 2.98 -12.95
C ILE A 71 -0.64 4.36 -13.58
N ARG A 72 -1.34 4.41 -14.71
CA ARG A 72 -1.80 5.64 -15.34
C ARG A 72 -3.30 5.66 -15.49
N ILE A 73 -3.88 6.85 -15.34
CA ILE A 73 -5.31 7.09 -15.52
C ILE A 73 -5.49 8.12 -16.61
N SER A 74 -6.33 7.78 -17.58
CA SER A 74 -6.66 8.60 -18.75
C SER A 74 -8.16 8.51 -19.04
N GLY A 75 -8.65 9.32 -19.97
CA GLY A 75 -10.03 9.23 -20.42
C GLY A 75 -10.49 10.51 -21.08
N GLU A 76 -11.76 10.83 -20.92
CA GLU A 76 -12.35 12.08 -21.40
C GLU A 76 -13.06 12.80 -20.26
N SER A 77 -12.86 14.11 -20.17
CA SER A 77 -13.61 14.95 -19.24
C SER A 77 -15.10 14.98 -19.59
N GLY A 78 -15.94 15.47 -18.67
CA GLY A 78 -17.37 15.67 -18.94
C GLY A 78 -17.68 16.63 -20.12
N ALA A 79 -16.69 17.37 -20.62
CA ALA A 79 -16.80 18.23 -21.80
C ALA A 79 -16.30 17.54 -23.09
N GLY A 80 -15.95 16.25 -23.06
CA GLY A 80 -15.40 15.51 -24.19
C GLY A 80 -13.96 15.85 -24.53
N ILE A 81 -13.24 16.56 -23.64
CA ILE A 81 -11.82 16.87 -23.82
C ILE A 81 -11.01 15.66 -23.36
N PRO A 82 -10.14 15.08 -24.21
CA PRO A 82 -9.25 14.00 -23.82
C PRO A 82 -8.32 14.42 -22.69
N ILE A 83 -8.26 13.60 -21.64
CA ILE A 83 -7.33 13.72 -20.53
C ILE A 83 -6.22 12.70 -20.78
N PRO A 84 -4.97 13.15 -21.01
CA PRO A 84 -3.85 12.24 -21.25
C PRO A 84 -3.55 11.38 -20.01
N PRO A 85 -2.86 10.24 -20.17
CA PRO A 85 -2.46 9.41 -19.03
C PRO A 85 -1.65 10.18 -18.00
N LYS A 86 -2.10 10.16 -16.75
CA LYS A 86 -1.41 10.76 -15.58
C LYS A 86 -1.10 9.69 -14.54
N THR A 87 -0.06 9.88 -13.75
CA THR A 87 0.16 9.11 -12.52
C THR A 87 -0.96 9.38 -11.52
N ILE A 88 -1.11 8.48 -10.53
CA ILE A 88 -2.04 8.68 -9.42
C ILE A 88 -1.73 9.99 -8.67
N SER A 89 -0.45 10.23 -8.36
CA SER A 89 -0.03 11.46 -7.67
C SER A 89 -0.41 12.73 -8.44
N GLU A 90 -0.21 12.76 -9.75
CA GLU A 90 -0.58 13.91 -10.57
C GLU A 90 -2.09 14.13 -10.63
N GLY A 91 -2.86 13.05 -10.81
CA GLY A 91 -4.33 13.10 -10.88
C GLY A 91 -4.96 13.59 -9.58
N GLU A 92 -4.40 13.18 -8.45
CA GLU A 92 -4.88 13.53 -7.11
C GLU A 92 -4.23 14.80 -6.52
N GLY A 93 -3.38 15.50 -7.29
CA GLY A 93 -2.75 16.75 -6.85
C GLY A 93 -1.76 16.59 -5.69
N MET A 94 -1.12 15.42 -5.62
CA MET A 94 -0.09 15.05 -4.64
C MET A 94 1.31 15.41 -5.16
N GLU A 95 2.32 15.26 -4.31
CA GLU A 95 3.71 15.32 -4.75
C GLU A 95 4.10 14.09 -5.59
N GLU A 96 5.15 14.22 -6.39
CA GLU A 96 5.73 13.10 -7.13
C GLU A 96 6.02 11.94 -6.17
N PHE A 97 5.51 10.76 -6.53
CA PHE A 97 5.61 9.59 -5.68
C PHE A 97 7.07 9.15 -5.50
N LYS A 98 7.41 8.74 -4.28
CA LYS A 98 8.69 8.13 -3.94
C LYS A 98 8.44 6.83 -3.20
N GLU A 99 9.30 5.86 -3.46
CA GLU A 99 9.22 4.54 -2.84
C GLU A 99 9.14 4.64 -1.31
N ILE A 100 8.19 3.88 -0.75
CA ILE A 100 7.94 3.77 0.68
C ILE A 100 8.57 2.47 1.19
N LYS A 101 9.49 2.58 2.15
CA LYS A 101 10.34 1.45 2.58
C LYS A 101 9.74 0.63 3.71
N ASN A 102 8.83 1.22 4.48
CA ASN A 102 8.25 0.59 5.67
C ASN A 102 6.90 1.22 6.04
N LEU A 103 6.22 0.66 7.04
CA LEU A 103 4.90 1.15 7.46
C LEU A 103 4.95 2.56 8.06
N GLU A 104 6.02 2.95 8.75
CA GLU A 104 6.13 4.30 9.30
C GLU A 104 6.16 5.34 8.18
N GLU A 105 6.93 5.08 7.12
CA GLU A 105 6.93 5.91 5.91
C GLU A 105 5.56 5.91 5.22
N LEU A 106 4.86 4.78 5.17
CA LEU A 106 3.50 4.71 4.61
C LEU A 106 2.51 5.56 5.40
N VAL A 107 2.54 5.46 6.73
CA VAL A 107 1.70 6.25 7.62
C VAL A 107 2.02 7.73 7.45
N ASN A 108 3.30 8.11 7.43
CA ASN A 108 3.72 9.49 7.20
C ASN A 108 3.27 9.99 5.83
N TYR A 109 3.35 9.16 4.80
CA TYR A 109 2.85 9.47 3.46
C TYR A 109 1.33 9.72 3.46
N MET A 110 0.55 8.87 4.12
CA MET A 110 -0.91 8.99 4.22
C MET A 110 -1.36 10.24 4.99
N HIS A 111 -0.52 10.75 5.91
CA HIS A 111 -0.77 11.97 6.68
C HIS A 111 -0.38 13.27 5.97
N LYS A 112 0.30 13.20 4.82
CA LYS A 112 0.54 14.40 4.00
C LYS A 112 -0.78 14.95 3.48
N VAL A 113 -0.76 16.23 3.13
CA VAL A 113 -1.92 16.94 2.58
C VAL A 113 -1.63 17.40 1.15
N THR A 114 -2.64 17.32 0.29
CA THR A 114 -2.60 17.88 -1.07
C THR A 114 -2.55 19.41 -1.00
N LYS A 115 -2.32 20.05 -2.15
CA LYS A 115 -2.37 21.52 -2.26
C LYS A 115 -3.71 22.11 -1.80
N ASN A 116 -4.79 21.31 -1.84
CA ASN A 116 -6.13 21.70 -1.43
C ASN A 116 -6.45 21.36 0.03
N GLY A 117 -5.48 20.86 0.80
CA GLY A 117 -5.65 20.56 2.23
C GLY A 117 -6.30 19.21 2.53
N GLU A 118 -6.46 18.32 1.54
CA GLU A 118 -6.99 16.97 1.75
C GLU A 118 -5.87 15.99 2.11
N TYR A 119 -6.08 15.13 3.10
CA TYR A 119 -5.09 14.09 3.42
C TYR A 119 -4.93 13.11 2.26
N TYR A 120 -3.71 12.65 2.02
CA TYR A 120 -3.41 11.64 1.00
C TYR A 120 -4.22 10.36 1.21
N LEU A 121 -4.51 9.98 2.46
CA LEU A 121 -5.42 8.89 2.77
C LEU A 121 -6.81 9.04 2.12
N TYR A 122 -7.35 10.25 2.10
CA TYR A 122 -8.67 10.53 1.53
C TYR A 122 -8.60 10.65 0.00
N ALA A 123 -7.58 11.33 -0.53
CA ALA A 123 -7.36 11.41 -1.97
C ALA A 123 -7.20 10.01 -2.60
N LEU A 124 -6.43 9.12 -1.95
CA LEU A 124 -6.24 7.74 -2.42
C LEU A 124 -7.40 6.80 -2.08
N SER A 125 -8.40 7.23 -1.30
CA SER A 125 -9.51 6.35 -0.89
C SER A 125 -10.28 5.83 -2.10
N LEU A 126 -10.39 6.65 -3.15
CA LEU A 126 -10.99 6.31 -4.43
C LEU A 126 -10.34 7.14 -5.54
N VAL A 127 -9.50 6.52 -6.35
CA VAL A 127 -8.77 7.15 -7.44
C VAL A 127 -9.51 6.92 -8.76
N GLY A 128 -9.71 8.00 -9.51
CA GLY A 128 -10.44 8.02 -10.77
C GLY A 128 -9.85 9.02 -11.76
N LEU A 129 -10.64 9.35 -12.78
CA LEU A 129 -10.24 10.33 -13.79
C LEU A 129 -10.31 11.75 -13.21
N ASP A 130 -9.15 12.39 -13.01
CA ASP A 130 -9.02 13.70 -12.38
C ASP A 130 -9.78 13.79 -11.03
N GLY A 131 -9.62 12.74 -10.20
CA GLY A 131 -10.21 12.62 -8.86
C GLY A 131 -11.28 11.50 -8.73
N PRO A 132 -11.93 11.36 -7.55
CA PRO A 132 -12.81 10.23 -7.21
C PRO A 132 -14.13 10.15 -8.01
N GLY A 133 -14.49 11.23 -8.70
CA GLY A 133 -15.83 11.44 -9.28
C GLY A 133 -16.10 10.70 -10.58
N PHE A 134 -15.06 10.34 -11.34
CA PHE A 134 -15.22 9.86 -12.72
C PHE A 134 -14.46 8.57 -12.98
N ASN A 135 -15.05 7.70 -13.80
CA ASN A 135 -14.36 6.51 -14.28
C ASN A 135 -13.31 6.92 -15.32
N GLY A 136 -12.09 6.41 -15.17
CA GLY A 136 -11.02 6.54 -16.17
C GLY A 136 -10.67 5.20 -16.78
N ARG A 137 -9.99 5.24 -17.92
CA ARG A 137 -9.21 4.12 -18.43
C ARG A 137 -7.95 4.01 -17.58
N ILE A 138 -7.77 2.86 -16.96
CA ILE A 138 -6.68 2.55 -16.03
C ILE A 138 -5.74 1.58 -16.73
N THR A 139 -4.49 2.01 -16.89
CA THR A 139 -3.44 1.22 -17.51
C THR A 139 -2.26 1.07 -16.55
N TYR A 140 -1.51 0.00 -16.71
CA TYR A 140 -0.23 -0.22 -16.06
C TYR A 140 0.86 -0.13 -17.12
N ILE A 141 1.87 0.69 -16.89
CA ILE A 141 3.03 0.86 -17.78
C ILE A 141 4.26 0.29 -17.07
N SER A 142 4.75 -0.87 -17.51
CA SER A 142 5.95 -1.50 -16.94
C SER A 142 7.23 -0.72 -17.29
N ASP A 143 8.33 -1.03 -16.60
CA ASP A 143 9.65 -0.44 -16.81
C ASP A 143 10.16 -0.53 -18.26
N ASN A 144 9.73 -1.56 -19.00
CA ASN A 144 10.06 -1.75 -20.42
C ASN A 144 9.16 -0.94 -21.39
N GLY A 145 8.17 -0.20 -20.87
CA GLY A 145 7.22 0.61 -21.61
C GLY A 145 5.99 -0.13 -22.15
N GLU A 146 5.80 -1.41 -21.81
CA GLU A 146 4.60 -2.16 -22.21
C GLU A 146 3.36 -1.66 -21.45
N GLU A 147 2.26 -1.45 -22.17
CA GLU A 147 0.99 -1.02 -21.61
C GLU A 147 0.06 -2.24 -21.42
N LYS A 148 -0.44 -2.42 -20.20
CA LYS A 148 -1.50 -3.37 -19.85
C LYS A 148 -2.75 -2.61 -19.43
N ILE A 149 -3.87 -2.81 -20.12
CA ILE A 149 -5.15 -2.24 -19.70
C ILE A 149 -5.67 -3.03 -18.50
N LEU A 150 -5.77 -2.38 -17.34
CA LEU A 150 -6.34 -3.00 -16.14
C LEU A 150 -7.87 -2.86 -16.16
N ARG A 151 -8.37 -1.68 -16.55
CA ARG A 151 -9.80 -1.38 -16.66
C ARG A 151 -10.01 -0.37 -17.79
N ASP A 152 -10.92 -0.67 -18.72
CA ASP A 152 -11.25 0.26 -19.81
C ASP A 152 -12.12 1.44 -19.35
N SER A 153 -12.91 1.23 -18.29
CA SER A 153 -13.62 2.28 -17.57
C SER A 153 -13.79 1.86 -16.11
N GLY A 154 -13.15 2.55 -15.18
CA GLY A 154 -13.26 2.21 -13.76
C GLY A 154 -12.57 3.20 -12.83
N ARG A 155 -12.52 2.79 -11.56
CA ARG A 155 -11.85 3.48 -10.46
C ARG A 155 -11.03 2.46 -9.66
N LEU A 156 -10.06 2.93 -8.90
CA LEU A 156 -9.29 2.14 -7.96
C LEU A 156 -9.61 2.60 -6.54
N SER A 157 -9.90 1.67 -5.66
CA SER A 157 -9.90 1.95 -4.23
C SER A 157 -8.47 1.94 -3.68
N LEU A 158 -8.27 2.51 -2.50
CA LEU A 158 -7.00 2.39 -1.79
C LEU A 158 -6.54 0.93 -1.67
N PHE A 159 -7.47 -0.02 -1.51
CA PHE A 159 -7.14 -1.44 -1.40
C PHE A 159 -6.58 -2.02 -2.69
N ASP A 160 -7.10 -1.59 -3.85
CA ASP A 160 -6.59 -2.03 -5.15
C ASP A 160 -5.11 -1.65 -5.32
N LEU A 161 -4.66 -0.55 -4.70
CA LEU A 161 -3.26 -0.13 -4.76
C LEU A 161 -2.31 -1.09 -4.06
N PHE A 162 -2.78 -1.96 -3.16
CA PHE A 162 -1.94 -2.98 -2.49
C PHE A 162 -2.00 -4.35 -3.18
N GLU A 163 -2.78 -4.51 -4.25
CA GLU A 163 -2.91 -5.76 -4.99
C GLU A 163 -1.87 -5.88 -6.10
N ASN A 164 -1.60 -7.11 -6.54
CA ASN A 164 -0.65 -7.35 -7.61
C ASN A 164 -1.32 -7.15 -8.98
N TRP A 165 -0.90 -6.14 -9.73
CA TRP A 165 -1.41 -5.84 -11.07
C TRP A 165 -0.42 -6.12 -12.21
N GLU A 166 0.85 -6.37 -11.88
CA GLU A 166 1.85 -6.96 -12.77
C GLU A 166 1.47 -8.43 -13.07
#